data_AF-A0A7R6PFM3-F1
#
_entry.id   AF-A0A7R6PFM3-F1
#
_cell.length_a   1.000
_cell.length_b   1.000
_cell.length_c   1.000
_cell.angle_alpha   90.00
_cell.angle_beta   90.00
_cell.angle_gamma   90.00
#
_symmetry.space_group_name_H-M   'P 1'
#
loop_
_entity.id
_entity.type
_entity.pdbx_description
1 polymer ?
#
loop_
_entity_poly.entity_id
_entity_poly.type
_entity_poly.pdbx_seq_one_letter_code
_entity_poly.pdbx_strand_id
1 'polypeptide(L)'
;MENFSINFLIKETKKELNSGIFINKLKIKKEFLVFLTSKTNIFFPLTPKSPPFFLSNKKVSGEDIKSSDINVFRKYFENSFLYSIEKPFFERVIFFKLKKRMIWGEEKDFYFIVNCATLPNRWYITDENKKILYSKNDPDAVSGTTFLMPQTEKEELTEEKLKEIENLTPKEIARKFKGFSTNYAKELKETKEKGKFFQKLLECKAEGGFKYQKNCYPIKMETLNPLIKTYPSFNQCVEESFFSKLHFDQIEKLKNKLKKGLKKS
;
A
#
# COMPACT_ATOMS: atom_id res chain seq x y z
N MET A 1 2.60 -4.97 -5.44
CA MET A 1 1.65 -3.94 -5.85
C MET A 1 2.40 -2.75 -6.41
N GLU A 2 2.03 -2.37 -7.61
CA GLU A 2 2.66 -1.41 -8.50
C GLU A 2 2.30 0.03 -8.13
N ASN A 3 3.07 1.02 -8.61
CA ASN A 3 2.83 2.43 -8.30
C ASN A 3 1.43 2.91 -8.71
N PHE A 4 1.02 2.62 -9.94
CA PHE A 4 -0.32 3.00 -10.41
C PHE A 4 -1.39 2.39 -9.53
N SER A 5 -1.36 1.08 -9.28
CA SER A 5 -2.28 0.40 -8.35
C SER A 5 -2.39 1.11 -6.99
N ILE A 6 -1.27 1.60 -6.43
CA ILE A 6 -1.27 2.37 -5.19
C ILE A 6 -2.02 3.70 -5.34
N ASN A 7 -1.87 4.41 -6.47
CA ASN A 7 -2.62 5.63 -6.72
C ASN A 7 -4.13 5.38 -6.75
N PHE A 8 -4.59 4.27 -7.33
CA PHE A 8 -6.01 3.89 -7.29
C PHE A 8 -6.49 3.64 -5.87
N LEU A 9 -5.72 2.93 -5.03
CA LEU A 9 -6.05 2.76 -3.60
C LEU A 9 -6.16 4.10 -2.88
N ILE A 10 -5.22 5.02 -3.13
CA ILE A 10 -5.26 6.36 -2.52
C ILE A 10 -6.48 7.13 -2.98
N LYS A 11 -6.83 7.08 -4.26
CA LYS A 11 -8.02 7.77 -4.79
C LYS A 11 -9.31 7.20 -4.20
N GLU A 12 -9.46 5.87 -4.15
CA GLU A 12 -10.60 5.22 -3.48
C GLU A 12 -10.66 5.61 -2.00
N THR A 13 -9.51 5.59 -1.32
CA THR A 13 -9.43 5.94 0.09
C THR A 13 -9.79 7.39 0.33
N LYS A 14 -9.31 8.34 -0.48
CA LYS A 14 -9.67 9.76 -0.35
C LYS A 14 -11.17 10.00 -0.45
N LYS A 15 -11.88 9.27 -1.31
CA LYS A 15 -13.35 9.38 -1.42
C LYS A 15 -14.03 8.96 -0.11
N GLU A 16 -13.56 7.89 0.52
CA GLU A 16 -14.04 7.43 1.82
C GLU A 16 -13.61 8.38 2.97
N LEU A 17 -12.45 9.04 2.81
CA LEU A 17 -11.89 10.02 3.75
C LEU A 17 -12.40 11.46 3.55
N ASN A 18 -13.49 11.71 2.80
CA ASN A 18 -13.90 13.06 2.36
C ASN A 18 -13.96 14.15 3.45
N SER A 19 -14.04 13.79 4.74
CA SER A 19 -14.02 14.70 5.89
C SER A 19 -12.87 14.45 6.88
N GLY A 20 -11.85 13.71 6.49
CA GLY A 20 -10.90 13.07 7.39
C GLY A 20 -11.52 11.95 8.24
N ILE A 21 -10.68 11.14 8.89
CA ILE A 21 -11.12 10.06 9.76
C ILE A 21 -10.42 10.14 11.12
N PHE A 22 -11.21 10.04 12.18
CA PHE A 22 -10.71 9.89 13.53
C PHE A 22 -10.35 8.42 13.82
N ILE A 23 -9.11 8.21 14.25
CA ILE A 23 -8.57 6.90 14.60
C ILE A 23 -8.85 6.65 16.08
N ASN A 24 -9.90 5.89 16.36
CA ASN A 24 -10.33 5.56 17.72
C ASN A 24 -9.30 4.69 18.45
N LYS A 25 -8.77 3.69 17.74
CA LYS A 25 -7.94 2.65 18.34
C LYS A 25 -6.99 2.05 17.32
N LEU A 26 -5.86 1.54 17.81
CA LEU A 26 -4.94 0.76 17.02
C LEU A 26 -4.91 -0.68 17.49
N LYS A 27 -4.81 -1.62 16.54
CA LYS A 27 -4.45 -3.01 16.81
C LYS A 27 -3.25 -3.39 15.96
N ILE A 28 -2.34 -4.18 16.53
CA ILE A 28 -1.24 -4.79 15.78
C ILE A 28 -1.31 -6.29 15.90
N LYS A 29 -1.26 -6.94 14.76
CA LYS A 29 -1.14 -8.38 14.60
C LYS A 29 0.22 -8.68 13.97
N LYS A 30 0.56 -9.96 13.92
CA LYS A 30 1.85 -10.37 13.34
C LYS A 30 1.96 -9.94 11.89
N GLU A 31 0.83 -9.91 11.21
CA GLU A 31 0.75 -9.76 9.77
C GLU A 31 0.26 -8.39 9.31
N PHE A 32 -0.29 -7.56 10.21
CA PHE A 32 -0.78 -6.22 9.88
C PHE A 32 -0.93 -5.31 11.10
N LEU A 33 -0.78 -4.01 10.88
CA LEU A 33 -1.29 -2.93 11.73
C LEU A 33 -2.65 -2.50 11.21
N VAL A 34 -3.58 -2.13 12.08
CA VAL A 34 -4.90 -1.61 11.66
C VAL A 34 -5.27 -0.36 12.44
N PHE A 35 -5.73 0.66 11.72
CA PHE A 35 -6.35 1.84 12.29
C PHE A 35 -7.85 1.58 12.36
N LEU A 36 -8.37 1.46 13.59
CA LEU A 36 -9.79 1.25 13.83
C LEU A 36 -10.50 2.60 13.91
N THR A 37 -11.57 2.72 13.13
CA THR A 37 -12.33 3.96 12.97
C THR A 37 -13.81 3.65 13.06
N SER A 38 -14.68 4.67 13.10
CA SER A 38 -16.12 4.46 13.20
C SER A 38 -16.77 3.95 11.91
N LYS A 39 -16.18 4.25 10.75
CA LYS A 39 -16.76 3.94 9.43
C LYS A 39 -16.07 2.79 8.71
N THR A 40 -14.74 2.83 8.63
CA THR A 40 -13.94 1.85 7.90
C THR A 40 -12.56 1.68 8.52
N ASN A 41 -12.01 0.47 8.51
CA ASN A 41 -10.69 0.23 9.07
C ASN A 41 -9.62 0.36 7.98
N ILE A 42 -8.48 0.97 8.33
CA ILE A 42 -7.33 1.09 7.43
C ILE A 42 -6.31 0.03 7.83
N PHE A 43 -6.10 -0.96 6.97
CA PHE A 43 -5.14 -2.03 7.20
C PHE A 43 -3.81 -1.69 6.56
N PHE A 44 -2.73 -1.93 7.30
CA PHE A 44 -1.35 -1.81 6.87
C PHE A 44 -0.65 -3.16 7.03
N PRO A 45 -0.63 -3.97 5.98
CA PRO A 45 0.07 -5.25 6.02
C PRO A 45 1.56 -5.14 6.30
N LEU A 46 2.05 -6.04 7.15
CA LEU A 46 3.46 -6.19 7.53
C LEU A 46 4.17 -7.29 6.75
N THR A 47 3.42 -8.16 6.05
CA THR A 47 4.01 -9.31 5.35
C THR A 47 4.77 -8.89 4.09
N PRO A 48 5.89 -9.55 3.73
CA PRO A 48 6.55 -9.29 2.46
C PRO A 48 5.61 -9.52 1.27
N LYS A 49 5.73 -8.66 0.24
CA LYS A 49 4.91 -8.71 -1.00
C LYS A 49 3.40 -8.48 -0.76
N SER A 50 3.04 -7.76 0.30
CA SER A 50 1.67 -7.33 0.59
C SER A 50 1.37 -5.95 -0.01
N PRO A 51 0.08 -5.56 -0.15
CA PRO A 51 -0.27 -4.19 -0.46
C PRO A 51 0.20 -3.25 0.66
N PRO A 52 0.51 -1.96 0.36
CA PRO A 52 0.98 -1.04 1.39
C PRO A 52 -0.11 -0.68 2.40
N PHE A 53 -1.36 -0.61 1.93
CA PHE A 53 -2.54 -0.46 2.76
C PHE A 53 -3.80 -0.86 1.97
N PHE A 54 -4.95 -0.98 2.64
CA PHE A 54 -6.28 -1.04 2.04
C PHE A 54 -7.36 -0.74 3.09
N LEU A 55 -8.55 -0.36 2.63
CA LEU A 55 -9.74 -0.19 3.46
C LEU A 55 -10.51 -1.50 3.57
N SER A 56 -11.05 -1.78 4.75
CA SER A 56 -11.89 -2.94 4.99
C SER A 56 -12.81 -2.73 6.20
N ASN A 57 -13.99 -3.33 6.15
CA ASN A 57 -14.94 -3.37 7.26
C ASN A 57 -14.85 -4.68 8.06
N LYS A 58 -13.87 -5.55 7.78
CA LYS A 58 -13.67 -6.79 8.54
C LYS A 58 -13.38 -6.45 10.00
N LYS A 59 -14.11 -7.13 10.88
CA LYS A 59 -13.89 -7.07 12.33
C LYS A 59 -12.54 -7.72 12.64
N VAL A 60 -11.72 -7.01 13.40
CA VAL A 60 -10.41 -7.53 13.85
C VAL A 60 -10.56 -8.12 15.25
N SER A 61 -10.56 -9.46 15.32
CA SER A 61 -10.64 -10.23 16.57
C SER A 61 -9.26 -10.67 17.10
N GLY A 62 -9.25 -11.18 18.33
CA GLY A 62 -8.06 -11.69 19.03
C GLY A 62 -7.20 -10.62 19.70
N GLU A 63 -6.17 -11.07 20.42
CA GLU A 63 -5.24 -10.22 21.17
C GLU A 63 -4.18 -9.57 20.28
N ASP A 64 -3.73 -8.38 20.67
CA ASP A 64 -2.61 -7.70 20.03
C ASP A 64 -1.29 -8.40 20.36
N ILE A 65 -0.30 -8.24 19.48
CA ILE A 65 1.06 -8.65 19.83
C ILE A 65 1.60 -7.71 20.91
N LYS A 66 2.17 -8.30 21.96
CA LYS A 66 3.02 -7.60 22.91
C LYS A 66 4.33 -7.22 22.22
N SER A 67 4.44 -5.99 21.76
CA SER A 67 5.62 -5.44 21.09
C SER A 67 5.85 -3.99 21.53
N SER A 68 7.10 -3.54 21.63
CA SER A 68 7.42 -2.13 21.83
C SER A 68 6.86 -1.25 20.71
N ASP A 69 6.77 -1.80 19.49
CA ASP A 69 6.24 -1.10 18.32
C ASP A 69 4.80 -0.61 18.54
N ILE A 70 3.93 -1.41 19.17
CA ILE A 70 2.54 -0.98 19.38
C ILE A 70 2.44 0.23 20.29
N ASN A 71 3.32 0.34 21.29
CA ASN A 71 3.32 1.49 22.19
C ASN A 71 3.72 2.76 21.45
N VAL A 72 4.69 2.65 20.54
CA VAL A 72 5.09 3.77 19.66
C VAL A 72 3.93 4.17 18.74
N PHE A 73 3.31 3.22 18.05
CA PHE A 73 2.17 3.51 17.17
C PHE A 73 1.01 4.14 17.95
N ARG A 74 0.65 3.61 19.12
CA ARG A 74 -0.42 4.17 19.97
C ARG A 74 -0.10 5.60 20.43
N LYS A 75 1.16 5.83 20.84
CA LYS A 75 1.62 7.17 21.25
C LYS A 75 1.35 8.21 20.16
N TYR A 76 1.60 7.90 18.89
CA TYR A 76 1.48 8.89 17.81
C TYR A 76 0.14 8.87 17.06
N PHE A 77 -0.53 7.71 16.91
CA PHE A 77 -1.69 7.58 16.01
C PHE A 77 -3.01 7.26 16.69
N GLU A 78 -3.02 6.70 17.90
CA GLU A 78 -4.29 6.45 18.61
C GLU A 78 -4.89 7.77 19.06
N ASN A 79 -6.20 7.96 18.89
CA ASN A 79 -6.91 9.22 19.11
C ASN A 79 -6.38 10.38 18.25
N SER A 80 -5.89 10.08 17.04
CA SER A 80 -5.49 11.10 16.07
C SER A 80 -6.51 11.23 14.94
N PHE A 81 -6.47 12.36 14.26
CA PHE A 81 -7.30 12.67 13.11
C PHE A 81 -6.46 12.57 11.83
N LEU A 82 -6.73 11.56 11.01
CA LEU A 82 -6.15 11.42 9.67
C LEU A 82 -6.89 12.38 8.72
N TYR A 83 -6.25 13.49 8.38
CA TYR A 83 -6.87 14.55 7.58
C TYR A 83 -6.44 14.56 6.12
N SER A 84 -5.29 13.96 5.78
CA SER A 84 -4.82 13.90 4.40
C SER A 84 -4.02 12.63 4.12
N ILE A 85 -4.09 12.17 2.88
CA ILE A 85 -3.16 11.19 2.30
C ILE A 85 -2.53 11.83 1.08
N GLU A 86 -1.21 11.88 1.05
CA GLU A 86 -0.42 12.43 -0.05
C GLU A 86 0.55 11.40 -0.59
N LYS A 87 0.80 11.46 -1.90
CA LYS A 87 1.75 10.60 -2.57
C LYS A 87 2.17 11.31 -3.85
N PRO A 88 3.47 11.56 -4.08
CA PRO A 88 3.92 12.00 -5.38
C PRO A 88 3.53 10.95 -6.44
N PHE A 89 2.92 11.38 -7.54
CA PHE A 89 2.16 10.50 -8.43
C PHE A 89 2.96 9.29 -8.94
N PHE A 90 4.24 9.50 -9.23
CA PHE A 90 5.14 8.49 -9.78
C PHE A 90 6.01 7.75 -8.75
N GLU A 91 5.99 8.20 -7.49
CA GLU A 91 6.82 7.64 -6.41
C GLU A 91 6.06 6.68 -5.53
N ARG A 92 6.72 5.61 -5.07
CA ARG A 92 6.08 4.58 -4.22
C ARG A 92 6.16 4.91 -2.73
N VAL A 93 6.02 6.18 -2.36
CA VAL A 93 6.07 6.68 -0.97
C VAL A 93 4.78 7.40 -0.64
N ILE A 94 4.08 6.93 0.39
CA ILE A 94 2.76 7.42 0.80
C ILE A 94 2.90 8.13 2.14
N PHE A 95 2.33 9.33 2.24
CA PHE A 95 2.27 10.15 3.44
C PHE A 95 0.83 10.15 3.96
N PHE A 96 0.61 9.61 5.15
CA PHE A 96 -0.63 9.79 5.89
C PHE A 96 -0.39 10.91 6.89
N LYS A 97 -1.11 12.02 6.74
CA LYS A 97 -0.99 13.20 7.60
C LYS A 97 -2.00 13.12 8.73
N LEU A 98 -1.50 13.07 9.95
CA LEU A 98 -2.30 12.92 11.16
C LEU A 98 -2.11 14.12 12.06
N LYS A 99 -3.20 14.62 12.60
CA LYS A 99 -3.19 15.63 13.65
C LYS A 99 -3.58 15.00 14.97
N LYS A 100 -2.83 15.28 16.03
CA LYS A 100 -3.10 14.73 17.35
C LYS A 100 -2.99 15.80 18.43
N ARG A 101 -3.96 15.81 19.34
CA ARG A 101 -3.89 16.59 20.57
C ARG A 101 -2.99 15.86 21.57
N MET A 102 -1.97 16.56 22.04
CA MET A 102 -0.99 16.07 22.99
C MET A 102 -1.49 16.23 24.43
N ILE A 103 -0.71 15.73 25.39
CA ILE A 103 -1.08 15.70 26.81
C ILE A 103 -1.32 17.11 27.37
N TRP A 104 -0.56 18.12 26.90
CA TRP A 104 -0.70 19.51 27.36
C TRP A 104 -1.72 20.31 26.54
N GLY A 105 -2.49 19.62 25.69
CA GLY A 105 -3.59 20.19 24.94
C GLY A 105 -3.21 20.83 23.61
N GLU A 106 -1.92 20.94 23.28
CA GLU A 106 -1.44 21.41 21.98
C GLU A 106 -1.73 20.40 20.88
N GLU A 107 -2.03 20.90 19.67
CA GLU A 107 -2.17 20.06 18.49
C GLU A 107 -0.83 19.97 17.76
N LYS A 108 -0.43 18.76 17.37
CA LYS A 108 0.77 18.51 16.56
C LYS A 108 0.46 17.68 15.34
N ASP A 109 1.18 17.98 14.26
CA ASP A 109 1.16 17.19 13.03
C ASP A 109 2.21 16.06 13.09
N PHE A 110 1.78 14.88 12.66
CA PHE A 110 2.63 13.71 12.48
C PHE A 110 2.42 13.15 11.08
N TYR A 111 3.48 12.59 10.50
CA TYR A 111 3.36 11.83 9.25
C TYR A 111 3.65 10.37 9.50
N PHE A 112 2.71 9.51 9.08
CA PHE A 112 2.99 8.10 8.89
C PHE A 112 3.37 7.87 7.43
N ILE A 113 4.64 7.51 7.20
CA ILE A 113 5.19 7.37 5.86
C ILE A 113 5.35 5.89 5.56
N VAL A 114 4.77 5.44 4.44
CA VAL A 114 4.93 4.07 3.94
C VAL A 114 5.73 4.12 2.64
N ASN A 115 7.00 3.72 2.72
CA ASN A 115 7.86 3.55 1.55
C ASN A 115 7.71 2.11 1.02
N CYS A 116 7.10 2.00 -0.16
CA CYS A 116 6.76 0.76 -0.83
C CYS A 116 7.81 0.38 -1.90
N ALA A 117 8.90 1.14 -2.04
CA ALA A 117 9.95 0.85 -3.02
C ALA A 117 10.74 -0.41 -2.67
N THR A 118 10.83 -0.76 -1.38
CA THR A 118 11.53 -1.94 -0.85
C THR A 118 10.56 -3.04 -0.42
N LEU A 119 11.08 -4.25 -0.25
CA LEU A 119 10.34 -5.39 0.32
C LEU A 119 11.10 -5.96 1.53
N PRO A 120 10.51 -5.99 2.74
CA PRO A 120 9.19 -5.46 3.10
C PRO A 120 9.11 -3.93 2.96
N ASN A 121 7.87 -3.41 2.98
CA ASN A 121 7.66 -1.96 3.01
C ASN A 121 8.33 -1.38 4.26
N ARG A 122 8.97 -0.22 4.11
CA ARG A 122 9.59 0.54 5.21
C ARG A 122 8.58 1.54 5.73
N TRP A 123 8.45 1.62 7.05
CA TRP A 123 7.53 2.54 7.70
C TRP A 123 8.28 3.55 8.54
N TYR A 124 7.81 4.79 8.53
CA TYR A 124 8.38 5.86 9.34
C TYR A 124 7.26 6.62 10.04
N ILE A 125 7.54 7.08 11.25
CA ILE A 125 6.77 8.11 11.91
C ILE A 125 7.66 9.33 11.97
N THR A 126 7.18 10.47 11.49
CA THR A 126 7.91 11.73 11.58
C THR A 126 7.07 12.81 12.24
N ASP A 127 7.74 13.84 12.75
CA ASP A 127 7.08 15.10 13.14
C ASP A 127 6.74 15.97 11.92
N GLU A 128 6.17 17.15 12.19
CA GLU A 128 5.81 18.18 11.20
C GLU A 128 6.99 18.66 10.34
N ASN A 129 8.22 18.57 10.87
CA ASN A 129 9.47 18.94 10.18
C ASN A 129 10.10 17.75 9.45
N LYS A 130 9.37 16.63 9.32
CA LYS A 130 9.83 15.37 8.72
C LYS A 130 11.03 14.75 9.42
N LYS A 131 11.29 15.09 10.70
CA LYS A 131 12.30 14.39 11.50
C LYS A 131 11.78 13.01 11.90
N ILE A 132 12.58 11.99 11.68
CA ILE A 132 12.24 10.59 11.98
C ILE A 132 12.15 10.42 13.50
N LEU A 133 10.97 10.04 13.97
CA LEU A 133 10.71 9.69 15.37
C LEU A 133 10.80 8.18 15.58
N TYR A 134 10.49 7.41 14.54
CA TYR A 134 10.52 5.95 14.53
C TYR A 134 10.63 5.44 13.10
N SER A 135 11.35 4.34 12.92
CA SER A 135 11.43 3.59 11.67
C SER A 135 11.17 2.10 11.93
N LYS A 136 10.59 1.43 10.93
CA LYS A 136 10.40 -0.02 10.92
C LYS A 136 10.86 -0.59 9.58
N ASN A 137 11.60 -1.69 9.64
CA ASN A 137 12.19 -2.37 8.49
C ASN A 137 13.22 -1.54 7.71
N ASP A 138 13.72 -0.44 8.27
CA ASP A 138 14.81 0.35 7.71
C ASP A 138 15.99 0.40 8.70
N PRO A 139 17.06 -0.39 8.48
CA PRO A 139 18.21 -0.40 9.37
C PRO A 139 19.05 0.89 9.27
N ASP A 140 18.92 1.65 8.19
CA ASP A 140 19.73 2.83 7.90
C ASP A 140 19.08 4.11 8.44
N ALA A 141 17.84 4.03 8.91
CA ALA A 141 17.08 5.18 9.37
C ALA A 141 17.45 5.56 10.81
N VAL A 142 17.98 6.77 10.97
CA VAL A 142 18.42 7.31 12.27
C VAL A 142 17.37 8.26 12.84
N SER A 143 16.96 8.03 14.09
CA SER A 143 16.02 8.91 14.79
C SER A 143 16.59 10.33 14.95
N GLY A 144 15.75 11.34 14.77
CA GLY A 144 16.13 12.77 14.80
C GLY A 144 16.62 13.33 13.45
N THR A 145 16.93 12.47 12.47
CA THR A 145 17.31 12.91 11.12
C THR A 145 16.09 13.18 10.24
N THR A 146 16.23 14.00 9.21
CA THR A 146 15.15 14.30 8.28
C THR A 146 14.91 13.12 7.33
N PHE A 147 13.65 12.73 7.14
CA PHE A 147 13.28 11.76 6.12
C PHE A 147 13.58 12.31 4.72
N LEU A 148 14.39 11.56 3.96
CA LEU A 148 14.72 11.88 2.58
C LEU A 148 13.90 11.02 1.63
N MET A 149 13.30 11.68 0.64
CA MET A 149 12.61 10.98 -0.44
C MET A 149 13.63 10.16 -1.25
N PRO A 150 13.30 8.91 -1.61
CA PRO A 150 14.12 8.15 -2.56
C PRO A 150 14.25 8.92 -3.87
N GLN A 151 15.46 9.05 -4.38
CA GLN A 151 15.70 9.61 -5.71
C GLN A 151 15.66 8.49 -6.76
N THR A 152 15.12 8.81 -7.93
CA THR A 152 15.12 7.89 -9.07
C THR A 152 15.45 8.65 -10.33
N GLU A 153 16.32 8.05 -11.15
CA GLU A 153 16.75 8.59 -12.46
C GLU A 153 15.71 8.36 -13.57
N LYS A 154 14.62 7.65 -13.27
CA LYS A 154 13.58 7.34 -14.25
C LYS A 154 12.83 8.59 -14.67
N GLU A 155 12.39 8.61 -15.92
CA GLU A 155 11.62 9.70 -16.49
C GLU A 155 10.11 9.53 -16.25
N GLU A 156 9.36 10.61 -16.26
CA GLU A 156 7.90 10.54 -16.32
C GLU A 156 7.46 10.27 -17.76
N LEU A 157 6.55 9.31 -17.96
CA LEU A 157 5.95 9.11 -19.28
C LEU A 157 4.87 10.19 -19.48
N THR A 158 4.96 10.95 -20.57
CA THR A 158 3.95 11.92 -21.00
C THR A 158 3.19 11.39 -22.20
N GLU A 159 2.07 12.03 -22.57
CA GLU A 159 1.32 11.67 -23.77
C GLU A 159 2.16 11.83 -25.05
N GLU A 160 3.04 12.84 -25.13
CA GLU A 160 3.91 13.01 -26.30
C GLU A 160 4.91 11.86 -26.45
N LYS A 161 5.39 11.34 -25.31
CA LYS A 161 6.35 10.23 -25.24
C LYS A 161 5.71 8.85 -25.45
N LEU A 162 4.39 8.76 -25.63
CA LEU A 162 3.73 7.47 -25.93
C LEU A 162 4.25 6.84 -27.23
N LYS A 163 4.70 7.63 -28.21
CA LYS A 163 5.29 7.09 -29.44
C LYS A 163 6.61 6.36 -29.20
N GLU A 164 7.37 6.74 -28.17
CA GLU A 164 8.65 6.11 -27.84
C GLU A 164 8.49 4.66 -27.38
N ILE A 165 7.32 4.29 -26.87
CA ILE A 165 7.11 2.96 -26.26
C ILE A 165 7.01 1.84 -27.31
N GLU A 166 6.73 2.16 -28.58
CA GLU A 166 6.52 1.16 -29.62
C GLU A 166 7.78 0.33 -29.86
N ASN A 167 8.93 1.00 -29.84
CA ASN A 167 10.25 0.41 -30.04
C ASN A 167 10.86 -0.20 -28.77
N LEU A 168 10.20 -0.04 -27.62
CA LEU A 168 10.70 -0.54 -26.34
C LEU A 168 9.99 -1.83 -25.94
N THR A 169 10.73 -2.76 -25.34
CA THR A 169 10.15 -3.93 -24.66
C THR A 169 9.43 -3.49 -23.37
N PRO A 170 8.45 -4.25 -22.86
CA PRO A 170 7.80 -3.94 -21.58
C PRO A 170 8.78 -3.78 -20.41
N LYS A 171 9.91 -4.49 -20.45
CA LYS A 171 10.97 -4.40 -19.44
C LYS A 171 11.75 -3.09 -19.54
N GLU A 172 12.01 -2.61 -20.76
CA GLU A 172 12.68 -1.32 -20.99
C GLU A 172 11.78 -0.16 -20.62
N ILE A 173 10.48 -0.21 -20.97
CA ILE A 173 9.49 0.78 -20.54
C ILE A 173 9.48 0.90 -19.02
N ALA A 174 9.40 -0.23 -18.29
CA ALA A 174 9.40 -0.23 -16.82
C ALA A 174 10.74 0.23 -16.20
N ARG A 175 11.84 0.17 -16.95
CA ARG A 175 13.15 0.68 -16.53
C ARG A 175 13.31 2.17 -16.78
N LYS A 176 12.89 2.65 -17.96
CA LYS A 176 13.02 4.05 -18.40
C LYS A 176 12.01 4.96 -17.69
N PHE A 177 10.75 4.52 -17.59
CA PHE A 177 9.67 5.35 -17.10
C PHE A 177 9.26 5.02 -15.65
N LYS A 178 8.98 6.06 -14.86
CA LYS A 178 8.49 5.95 -13.49
C LYS A 178 7.08 5.35 -13.48
N GLY A 179 6.76 4.70 -12.37
CA GLY A 179 5.42 4.19 -12.09
C GLY A 179 5.03 2.89 -12.82
N PHE A 180 5.70 2.54 -13.92
CA PHE A 180 5.40 1.33 -14.68
C PHE A 180 6.00 0.06 -14.06
N SER A 181 5.18 -0.99 -14.03
CA SER A 181 5.65 -2.37 -13.90
C SER A 181 5.71 -3.03 -15.27
N THR A 182 6.37 -4.18 -15.37
CA THR A 182 6.36 -4.98 -16.61
C THR A 182 4.94 -5.31 -17.08
N ASN A 183 3.98 -5.52 -16.16
CA ASN A 183 2.60 -5.86 -16.53
C ASN A 183 1.84 -4.65 -17.07
N TYR A 184 1.99 -3.47 -16.44
CA TYR A 184 1.40 -2.24 -16.98
C TYR A 184 2.04 -1.81 -18.30
N ALA A 185 3.35 -2.00 -18.44
CA ALA A 185 4.05 -1.73 -19.67
C ALA A 185 3.63 -2.68 -20.80
N LYS A 186 3.44 -3.96 -20.49
CA LYS A 186 2.93 -4.97 -21.43
C LYS A 186 1.53 -4.59 -21.91
N GLU A 187 0.63 -4.30 -20.98
CA GLU A 187 -0.74 -3.89 -21.28
C GLU A 187 -0.78 -2.63 -22.12
N LEU A 188 -0.03 -1.59 -21.74
CA LEU A 188 0.05 -0.34 -22.49
C LEU A 188 0.57 -0.56 -23.92
N LYS A 189 1.50 -1.50 -24.12
CA LYS A 189 2.06 -1.79 -25.44
C LYS A 189 1.11 -2.59 -26.33
N GLU A 190 0.41 -3.56 -25.76
CA GLU A 190 -0.36 -4.56 -26.51
C GLU A 190 -1.85 -4.19 -26.66
N THR A 191 -2.39 -3.27 -25.85
CA THR A 191 -3.79 -2.83 -26.00
C THR A 191 -4.01 -2.02 -27.28
N LYS A 192 -5.18 -2.19 -27.89
CA LYS A 192 -5.58 -1.43 -29.10
C LYS A 192 -5.81 0.05 -28.80
N GLU A 193 -6.22 0.39 -27.57
CA GLU A 193 -6.58 1.74 -27.15
C GLU A 193 -5.54 2.36 -26.20
N LYS A 194 -4.26 2.39 -26.60
CA LYS A 194 -3.13 2.82 -25.75
C LYS A 194 -3.36 4.14 -25.02
N GLY A 195 -3.83 5.16 -25.74
CA GLY A 195 -4.11 6.49 -25.18
C GLY A 195 -5.18 6.47 -24.09
N LYS A 196 -6.30 5.75 -24.31
CA LYS A 196 -7.36 5.60 -23.30
C LYS A 196 -6.87 4.83 -22.08
N PHE A 197 -6.08 3.77 -22.27
CA PHE A 197 -5.50 3.02 -21.17
C PHE A 197 -4.55 3.89 -20.33
N PHE A 198 -3.67 4.63 -21.00
CA PHE A 198 -2.74 5.54 -20.33
C PHE A 198 -3.49 6.65 -19.57
N GLN A 199 -4.51 7.26 -20.18
CA GLN A 199 -5.36 8.24 -19.53
C GLN A 199 -6.04 7.67 -18.28
N LYS A 200 -6.57 6.44 -18.33
CA LYS A 200 -7.13 5.76 -17.14
C LYS A 200 -6.10 5.61 -16.01
N LEU A 201 -4.84 5.32 -16.35
CA LEU A 201 -3.76 5.25 -15.37
C LEU A 201 -3.45 6.62 -14.74
N LEU A 202 -3.38 7.68 -15.55
CA LEU A 202 -3.15 9.04 -15.08
C LEU A 202 -4.28 9.54 -14.19
N GLU A 203 -5.52 9.37 -14.64
CA GLU A 203 -6.70 9.79 -13.89
C GLU A 203 -6.96 8.91 -12.66
N CYS A 204 -6.34 7.73 -12.57
CA CYS A 204 -6.59 6.73 -11.52
C CYS A 204 -8.09 6.41 -11.38
N LYS A 205 -8.82 6.33 -12.50
CA LYS A 205 -10.26 6.05 -12.52
C LYS A 205 -10.49 4.54 -12.44
N ALA A 206 -10.62 4.01 -11.22
CA ALA A 206 -10.86 2.58 -11.00
C ALA A 206 -12.18 2.17 -11.68
N GLU A 207 -12.16 1.02 -12.36
CA GLU A 207 -13.35 0.38 -12.93
C GLU A 207 -13.93 -0.68 -11.99
N GLY A 208 -13.18 -1.02 -10.93
CA GLY A 208 -13.47 -2.06 -9.96
C GLY A 208 -12.18 -2.72 -9.48
N GLY A 209 -12.27 -3.95 -9.00
CA GLY A 209 -11.11 -4.78 -8.68
C GLY A 209 -11.08 -6.05 -9.52
N PHE A 210 -9.99 -6.29 -10.24
CA PHE A 210 -9.83 -7.43 -11.15
C PHE A 210 -8.76 -8.38 -10.62
N LYS A 211 -9.17 -9.60 -10.26
CA LYS A 211 -8.29 -10.63 -9.72
C LYS A 211 -7.82 -11.55 -10.83
N TYR A 212 -6.51 -11.66 -10.96
CA TYR A 212 -5.80 -12.65 -11.76
C TYR A 212 -5.04 -13.61 -10.83
N GLN A 213 -4.49 -14.70 -11.37
CA GLN A 213 -3.83 -15.77 -10.59
C GLN A 213 -2.98 -15.27 -9.41
N LYS A 214 -2.09 -14.31 -9.64
CA LYS A 214 -1.17 -13.82 -8.60
C LYS A 214 -1.37 -12.37 -8.20
N ASN A 215 -2.08 -11.58 -9.01
CA ASN A 215 -2.11 -10.12 -8.90
C ASN A 215 -3.54 -9.58 -8.95
N CYS A 216 -3.71 -8.37 -8.42
CA CYS A 216 -4.95 -7.61 -8.48
C CYS A 216 -4.68 -6.29 -9.20
N TYR A 217 -5.60 -5.89 -10.07
CA TYR A 217 -5.51 -4.59 -10.75
C TYR A 217 -6.83 -3.81 -10.60
N PRO A 218 -6.76 -2.47 -10.59
CA PRO A 218 -7.93 -1.58 -10.49
C PRO A 218 -8.62 -1.35 -11.85
N ILE A 219 -8.04 -1.87 -12.93
CA ILE A 219 -8.54 -1.81 -14.31
C ILE A 219 -8.39 -3.20 -14.93
N LYS A 220 -9.26 -3.52 -15.89
CA LYS A 220 -9.18 -4.79 -16.60
C LYS A 220 -7.93 -4.81 -17.48
N MET A 221 -7.13 -5.87 -17.35
CA MET A 221 -5.93 -6.14 -18.14
C MET A 221 -6.28 -7.20 -19.19
N GLU A 222 -6.22 -6.86 -20.47
CA GLU A 222 -6.50 -7.74 -21.62
C GLU A 222 -5.38 -8.75 -21.84
N THR A 223 -4.14 -8.35 -21.53
CA THR A 223 -2.93 -9.17 -21.75
C THR A 223 -2.69 -10.22 -20.67
N LEU A 224 -3.45 -10.16 -19.58
CA LEU A 224 -3.38 -11.10 -18.46
C LEU A 224 -4.59 -12.03 -18.53
N ASN A 225 -4.35 -13.33 -18.70
CA ASN A 225 -5.39 -14.35 -18.65
C ASN A 225 -4.91 -15.55 -17.81
N PRO A 226 -5.81 -16.26 -17.10
CA PRO A 226 -7.25 -16.00 -17.00
C PRO A 226 -7.59 -14.93 -15.94
N LEU A 227 -8.65 -14.17 -16.19
CA LEU A 227 -9.34 -13.37 -15.16
C LEU A 227 -10.12 -14.34 -14.25
N ILE A 228 -9.84 -14.30 -12.95
CA ILE A 228 -10.43 -15.22 -11.97
C ILE A 228 -11.74 -14.68 -11.42
N LYS A 229 -11.75 -13.41 -11.00
CA LYS A 229 -12.88 -12.80 -10.32
C LYS A 229 -12.87 -11.28 -10.44
N THR A 230 -14.05 -10.68 -10.49
CA THR A 230 -14.26 -9.24 -10.41
C THR A 230 -14.83 -8.84 -9.05
N TYR A 231 -14.53 -7.62 -8.63
CA TYR A 231 -14.94 -7.04 -7.36
C TYR A 231 -15.47 -5.61 -7.59
N PRO A 232 -16.47 -5.17 -6.80
CA PRO A 232 -16.99 -3.81 -6.83
C PRO A 232 -15.95 -2.69 -6.68
N SER A 233 -14.92 -2.90 -5.86
CA SER A 233 -13.84 -1.92 -5.64
C SER A 233 -12.46 -2.58 -5.65
N PHE A 234 -11.43 -1.76 -5.88
CA PHE A 234 -10.06 -2.26 -5.83
C PHE A 234 -9.67 -2.66 -4.40
N ASN A 235 -10.09 -1.88 -3.39
CA ASN A 235 -9.90 -2.23 -1.97
C ASN A 235 -10.43 -3.64 -1.64
N GLN A 236 -11.63 -4.01 -2.10
CA GLN A 236 -12.20 -5.32 -1.83
C GLN A 236 -11.41 -6.46 -2.51
N CYS A 237 -10.91 -6.24 -3.73
CA CYS A 237 -10.07 -7.23 -4.42
C CYS A 237 -8.73 -7.45 -3.69
N VAL A 238 -8.16 -6.38 -3.17
CA VAL A 238 -6.90 -6.39 -2.41
C VAL A 238 -7.10 -7.06 -1.04
N GLU A 239 -8.17 -6.71 -0.34
CA GLU A 239 -8.58 -7.31 0.93
C GLU A 239 -8.70 -8.82 0.82
N GLU A 240 -9.53 -9.30 -0.12
CA GLU A 240 -9.79 -10.73 -0.29
C GLU A 240 -8.52 -11.48 -0.66
N SER A 241 -7.70 -10.91 -1.54
CA SER A 241 -6.41 -11.49 -1.90
C SER A 241 -5.42 -11.57 -0.75
N PHE A 242 -5.39 -10.56 0.11
CA PHE A 242 -4.54 -10.53 1.28
C PHE A 242 -4.95 -11.59 2.30
N PHE A 243 -6.24 -11.63 2.67
CA PHE A 243 -6.71 -12.58 3.69
C PHE A 243 -6.71 -14.03 3.19
N SER A 244 -7.06 -14.31 1.94
CA SER A 244 -6.93 -15.67 1.39
C SER A 244 -5.49 -16.17 1.43
N LYS A 245 -4.52 -15.32 1.08
CA LYS A 245 -3.10 -15.66 1.17
C LYS A 245 -2.65 -15.88 2.61
N LEU A 246 -3.09 -15.01 3.53
CA LEU A 246 -2.78 -15.13 4.95
C LEU A 246 -3.24 -16.48 5.52
N HIS A 247 -4.49 -16.88 5.23
CA HIS A 247 -5.03 -18.17 5.67
C HIS A 247 -4.27 -19.35 5.06
N PHE A 248 -3.97 -19.29 3.76
CA PHE A 248 -3.18 -20.32 3.10
C PHE A 248 -1.78 -20.47 3.73
N ASP A 249 -1.08 -19.37 3.95
CA ASP A 249 0.26 -19.36 4.57
C ASP A 249 0.23 -19.91 6.01
N GLN A 250 -0.85 -19.66 6.76
CA GLN A 250 -1.04 -20.22 8.11
C GLN A 250 -1.26 -21.74 8.06
N ILE A 251 -2.11 -22.22 7.15
CA ILE A 251 -2.35 -23.65 6.94
C ILE A 251 -1.05 -24.37 6.55
N GLU A 252 -0.29 -23.82 5.60
CA GLU A 252 0.99 -24.41 5.18
C GLU A 252 2.03 -24.44 6.32
N LYS A 253 2.09 -23.40 7.15
CA LYS A 253 2.95 -23.41 8.35
C LYS A 253 2.55 -24.51 9.33
N LEU A 254 1.25 -24.72 9.55
CA LEU A 254 0.75 -25.78 10.43
C LEU A 254 1.07 -27.17 9.86
N LYS A 255 0.81 -27.41 8.56
CA LYS A 255 1.20 -28.66 7.89
C LYS A 255 2.68 -28.96 8.03
N ASN A 256 3.54 -27.95 7.82
CA ASN A 256 4.98 -28.11 7.94
C ASN A 256 5.43 -28.40 9.38
N LYS A 257 4.77 -27.81 10.38
CA LYS A 257 5.01 -28.15 11.79
C LYS A 257 4.61 -29.59 12.11
N LEU A 258 3.43 -30.02 11.66
CA LEU A 258 2.95 -31.40 11.86
C LEU A 258 3.89 -32.43 11.19
N LYS A 259 4.30 -32.19 9.94
CA LYS A 259 5.26 -33.05 9.23
C LYS A 259 6.61 -33.17 9.94
N LYS A 260 7.09 -32.09 10.58
CA LYS A 260 8.34 -32.12 11.36
C LYS A 260 8.17 -32.85 12.70
N GLY A 261 6.99 -32.76 13.32
CA GLY A 261 6.66 -33.51 14.54
C GLY A 261 6.61 -35.01 14.28
N LEU A 262 5.96 -35.43 13.19
CA LEU A 262 5.82 -36.85 12.79
C LEU A 262 7.13 -37.52 12.37
N LYS A 263 8.17 -36.76 12.02
CA LYS A 263 9.51 -37.30 11.69
C LYS A 263 10.42 -37.47 12.91
N LYS A 264 10.01 -36.96 14.08
CA LYS A 264 10.77 -37.04 15.34
C LYS A 264 10.19 -38.06 16.33
N SER A 265 9.07 -38.69 15.96
CA SER A 265 8.42 -39.84 16.60
C SER A 265 8.73 -41.09 15.81
#